data_AF-A0A0R1M8T0-F1
#
_entry.id   AF-A0A0R1M8T0-F1
#
_cell.length_a   1.000
_cell.length_b   1.000
_cell.length_c   1.000
_cell.angle_alpha   90.00
_cell.angle_beta   90.00
_cell.angle_gamma   90.00
#
_symmetry.space_group_name_H-M   'P 1'
#
loop_
_entity.id
_entity.type
_entity.pdbx_description
1 polymer ?
#
loop_
_entity_poly.entity_id
_entity_poly.type
_entity_poly.pdbx_seq_one_letter_code
_entity_poly.pdbx_strand_id
1 'polypeptide(L)'
;MQQFYHSAAWRRLSRRFLENNPVCVKCYEDGVIRKADVVDHVQEVKDNWSRRLDESNLQALCNVHHNAKTRNERKKREQKP
;
A
#
# COMPACT_ATOMS: atom_id res chain seq x y z
N MET A 1 -13.14 -3.99 8.58
CA MET A 1 -11.89 -3.61 7.87
C MET A 1 -11.25 -2.35 8.42
N GLN A 2 -11.97 -1.23 8.61
CA GLN A 2 -11.36 0.01 9.17
C GLN A 2 -10.68 -0.22 10.53
N GLN A 3 -11.26 -1.06 11.40
CA GLN A 3 -10.66 -1.44 12.69
C GLN A 3 -9.24 -2.02 12.58
N PHE A 4 -8.89 -2.70 11.46
CA PHE A 4 -7.55 -3.24 11.25
C PHE A 4 -6.50 -2.14 11.14
N TYR A 5 -6.80 -1.07 10.41
CA TYR A 5 -5.89 0.05 10.22
C TYR A 5 -5.66 0.85 11.52
N HIS A 6 -6.54 0.69 12.51
CA HIS A 6 -6.34 1.23 13.87
C HIS A 6 -5.61 0.27 14.82
N SER A 7 -5.39 -0.99 14.42
CA SER A 7 -4.75 -1.99 15.28
C SER A 7 -3.29 -1.63 15.58
N ALA A 8 -2.84 -1.99 16.79
CA ALA A 8 -1.45 -1.77 17.20
C ALA A 8 -0.46 -2.51 16.29
N ALA A 9 -0.83 -3.71 15.82
CA ALA A 9 -0.02 -4.49 14.89
C ALA A 9 0.23 -3.73 13.59
N TRP A 10 -0.82 -3.20 12.95
CA TRP A 10 -0.68 -2.43 11.72
C TRP A 10 0.12 -1.14 11.94
N ARG A 11 -0.15 -0.39 13.02
CA ARG A 11 0.56 0.87 13.30
C ARG A 11 2.06 0.67 13.53
N ARG A 12 2.46 -0.44 14.18
CA ARG A 12 3.87 -0.79 14.38
C ARG A 12 4.52 -1.23 13.08
N LEU A 13 3.86 -2.11 12.34
CA LEU A 13 4.36 -2.64 11.07
C LEU A 13 4.54 -1.53 10.03
N SER A 14 3.50 -0.73 9.78
CA SER A 14 3.51 0.31 8.75
C SER A 14 4.55 1.40 9.03
N ARG A 15 4.75 1.78 10.30
CA ARG A 15 5.82 2.71 10.69
C ARG A 15 7.20 2.15 10.35
N ARG A 16 7.52 0.94 10.84
CA ARG A 16 8.82 0.31 10.57
C ARG A 16 9.05 0.10 9.08
N PHE A 17 8.01 -0.28 8.35
CA PHE A 17 8.08 -0.48 6.91
C PHE A 17 8.41 0.83 6.18
N LEU A 18 7.77 1.96 6.53
CA LEU A 18 8.09 3.28 5.97
C LEU A 18 9.50 3.77 6.31
N GLU A 19 9.98 3.50 7.53
CA GLU A 19 11.35 3.85 7.95
C GLU A 19 12.39 3.10 7.10
N ASN A 20 12.15 1.82 6.79
CA ASN A 20 13.03 1.00 5.95
C ASN A 20 12.83 1.25 4.44
N ASN A 21 11.68 1.77 4.03
CA ASN A 21 11.32 2.02 2.64
C ASN A 21 10.89 3.48 2.47
N PRO A 22 11.82 4.45 2.61
CA PRO A 22 11.47 5.87 2.64
C PRO A 22 11.11 6.44 1.27
N VAL A 23 11.33 5.70 0.18
CA VAL A 23 11.10 6.13 -1.20
C VAL A 23 9.88 5.41 -1.78
N CYS A 24 9.04 6.14 -2.51
CA CYS A 24 7.94 5.55 -3.25
C CYS A 24 8.47 4.58 -4.32
N VAL A 25 8.12 3.30 -4.22
CA VAL A 25 8.62 2.26 -5.13
C VAL A 25 8.28 2.56 -6.59
N LYS A 26 7.07 3.08 -6.86
CA LYS A 26 6.65 3.46 -8.21
C LYS A 26 7.39 4.68 -8.74
N CYS A 27 7.69 5.67 -7.89
CA CYS A 27 8.53 6.79 -8.31
C CYS A 27 9.94 6.31 -8.67
N TYR A 28 10.51 5.40 -7.88
CA TYR A 28 11.82 4.83 -8.14
C TYR A 28 11.85 4.10 -9.49
N GLU A 29 10.84 3.30 -9.79
CA GLU A 29 10.65 2.66 -11.11
C GLU A 29 10.51 3.68 -12.26
N ASP A 30 9.86 4.82 -11.99
CA ASP A 30 9.74 5.94 -12.94
C ASP A 30 11.06 6.75 -13.08
N GLY A 31 12.15 6.36 -12.41
CA GLY A 31 13.43 7.07 -12.42
C GLY A 31 13.48 8.33 -11.54
N VAL A 32 12.51 8.48 -10.62
CA VAL A 32 12.35 9.66 -9.75
C VAL A 32 12.50 9.27 -8.29
N ILE A 33 13.36 9.97 -7.54
CA ILE A 33 13.42 9.81 -6.08
C ILE A 33 12.40 10.72 -5.42
N ARG A 34 11.36 10.12 -4.84
CA ARG A 34 10.33 10.82 -4.05
C ARG A 34 10.05 10.06 -2.78
N LYS A 35 9.90 10.80 -1.68
CA LYS A 35 9.51 10.26 -0.38
C LYS A 35 8.17 9.50 -0.47
N ALA A 36 8.07 8.36 0.22
CA ALA A 36 6.81 7.66 0.44
C ALA A 36 5.99 8.33 1.55
N ASP A 37 4.68 8.41 1.34
CA ASP A 37 3.72 9.01 2.28
C ASP A 37 2.93 7.94 3.04
N VAL A 38 2.69 6.78 2.40
CA VAL A 38 1.82 5.73 2.90
C VAL A 38 2.40 4.34 2.65
N VAL A 39 2.01 3.39 3.50
CA VAL A 39 2.14 1.95 3.23
C VAL A 39 0.82 1.46 2.68
N ASP A 40 0.89 0.80 1.53
CA ASP A 40 -0.26 0.25 0.83
C ASP A 40 -0.08 -1.25 0.61
N HIS A 41 -1.19 -1.99 0.56
CA HIS A 41 -1.17 -3.42 0.30
C HIS A 41 -1.15 -3.70 -1.21
N VAL A 42 -0.18 -4.46 -1.69
CA VAL A 42 -0.08 -4.89 -3.11
C VAL A 42 -1.36 -5.63 -3.51
N GLN A 43 -1.74 -6.66 -2.74
CA GLN A 43 -3.07 -7.27 -2.78
C GLN A 43 -3.92 -6.73 -1.62
N GLU A 44 -5.06 -6.11 -1.93
CA GLU A 44 -5.88 -5.46 -0.90
C GLU A 44 -6.32 -6.43 0.20
N VAL A 45 -6.39 -5.92 1.42
CA VAL A 45 -6.81 -6.67 2.61
C VAL A 45 -8.17 -7.36 2.44
N LYS A 46 -9.07 -6.75 1.68
CA LYS A 46 -10.39 -7.31 1.39
C LYS A 46 -10.37 -8.51 0.44
N ASP A 47 -9.34 -8.60 -0.41
CA ASP A 47 -9.18 -9.67 -1.39
C ASP A 47 -8.34 -10.81 -0.79
N ASN A 48 -7.46 -10.52 0.18
CA ASN A 48 -6.69 -11.53 0.91
C ASN A 48 -6.33 -11.12 2.35
N TRP A 49 -7.21 -11.44 3.29
CA TRP A 49 -7.04 -11.09 4.70
C TRP A 49 -5.84 -11.76 5.39
N SER A 50 -5.44 -12.95 4.95
CA SER A 50 -4.32 -13.69 5.56
C SER A 50 -2.99 -12.95 5.37
N ARG A 51 -2.85 -12.17 4.30
CA ARG A 51 -1.66 -11.38 3.95
C ARG A 51 -1.67 -9.93 4.48
N ARG A 52 -2.61 -9.56 5.35
CA ARG A 52 -2.75 -8.16 5.82
C ARG A 52 -1.54 -7.64 6.63
N LEU A 53 -0.74 -8.55 7.23
CA LEU A 53 0.49 -8.25 7.97
C LEU A 53 1.75 -8.87 7.32
N ASP A 54 1.63 -9.39 6.10
CA ASP A 54 2.74 -9.93 5.34
C ASP A 54 3.50 -8.77 4.67
N GLU A 55 4.76 -8.54 5.07
CA GLU A 55 5.59 -7.47 4.52
C GLU A 55 5.83 -7.58 3.02
N SER A 56 5.87 -8.81 2.48
CA SER A 56 6.00 -9.00 1.03
C SER A 56 4.76 -8.57 0.24
N ASN A 57 3.64 -8.34 0.94
CA ASN A 57 2.41 -7.79 0.38
C ASN A 57 2.28 -6.28 0.61
N LEU A 58 3.32 -5.60 1.09
CA LEU A 58 3.32 -4.16 1.33
C LEU A 58 4.19 -3.42 0.31
N GLN A 59 3.81 -2.19 0.01
CA GLN A 59 4.57 -1.27 -0.83
C GLN A 59 4.51 0.14 -0.25
N ALA A 60 5.65 0.86 -0.33
CA ALA A 60 5.74 2.26 0.08
C ALA A 60 5.39 3.14 -1.12
N LEU A 61 4.37 4.00 -0.97
CA LEU A 61 3.87 4.84 -2.06
C LEU A 61 3.79 6.30 -1.64
N CYS A 62 4.01 7.20 -2.60
CA CYS A 62 3.56 8.58 -2.47
C CYS A 62 2.04 8.66 -2.71
N ASN A 63 1.41 9.74 -2.24
CA ASN A 63 -0.03 9.92 -2.38
C ASN A 63 -0.52 9.89 -3.84
N VAL A 64 0.30 10.35 -4.79
CA VAL A 64 -0.02 10.33 -6.23
C VAL A 64 -0.18 8.90 -6.74
N HIS A 65 0.81 8.05 -6.48
CA HIS A 65 0.77 6.64 -6.93
C HIS A 65 -0.24 5.80 -6.14
N HIS A 66 -0.43 6.09 -4.84
CA HIS A 66 -1.48 5.45 -4.03
C HIS A 66 -2.88 5.71 -4.58
N ASN A 67 -3.19 6.97 -4.92
CA ASN A 67 -4.48 7.35 -5.49
C ASN A 67 -4.67 6.75 -6.89
N ALA A 68 -3.60 6.70 -7.70
CA ALA A 68 -3.62 6.05 -9.01
C ALA A 68 -3.94 4.55 -8.90
N LYS A 69 -3.30 3.84 -7.96
CA LYS A 69 -3.62 2.43 -7.67
C LYS A 69 -5.06 2.25 -7.25
N THR A 70 -5.53 3.03 -6.28
CA THR A 70 -6.93 2.98 -5.80
C THR A 70 -7.93 3.12 -6.95
N ARG A 71 -7.70 4.09 -7.84
CA ARG A 71 -8.53 4.30 -9.03
C ARG A 71 -8.49 3.10 -9.97
N ASN A 72 -7.31 2.53 -10.21
CA ASN A 72 -7.14 1.37 -11.10
C ASN A 72 -7.82 0.11 -10.52
N GLU A 73 -7.69 -0.14 -9.23
CA GLU A 73 -8.34 -1.27 -8.54
C GLU A 73 -9.87 -1.14 -8.54
N ARG A 74 -10.40 0.08 -8.39
CA ARG A 74 -11.83 0.35 -8.58
C ARG A 74 -12.29 0.00 -10.00
N LYS A 75 -11.59 0.50 -11.02
CA LYS A 75 -11.90 0.21 -12.43
C LYS A 75 -11.88 -1.29 -12.74
N LYS A 76 -10.90 -2.03 -12.20
CA LYS A 76 -10.83 -3.50 -12.37
C LYS A 76 -12.05 -4.23 -11.82
N ARG A 77 -12.66 -3.74 -10.74
CA ARG A 77 -13.87 -4.33 -10.16
C ARG A 77 -15.11 -4.04 -10.98
N GLU A 78 -15.21 -2.81 -11.49
CA GLU A 78 -16.32 -2.40 -12.36
C GLU A 78 -16.31 -3.14 -13.71
N GLN A 79 -15.14 -3.61 -14.15
CA GLN A 79 -14.97 -4.38 -15.40
C GLN A 79 -15.08 -5.91 -15.21
N LYS A 80 -15.23 -6.40 -13.98
CA LYS A 80 -15.39 -7.82 -13.71
C LYS A 80 -16.89 -8.15 -13.78
N PRO A 81 -17.34 -9.06 -14.66
CA PRO A 81 -18.76 -9.41 -14.81
C PRO A 81 -19.34 -10.02 -13.54
#